data_AF-A0A2V6HUF2-F1
#
_entry.id   AF-A0A2V6HUF2-F1
#
_cell.length_a   1.000
_cell.length_b   1.000
_cell.length_c   1.000
_cell.angle_alpha   90.00
_cell.angle_beta   90.00
_cell.angle_gamma   90.00
#
_symmetry.space_group_name_H-M   'P 1'
#
loop_
_entity.id
_entity.type
_entity.pdbx_description
1 polymer ?
#
loop_
_entity_poly.entity_id
_entity_poly.type
_entity_poly.pdbx_seq_one_letter_code
_entity_poly.pdbx_strand_id
1 'polypeptide(L)'
;MIGRNDAQARESFQAIEKAGTKGFAKNDVDLADFFVATSKTLLSPGPVQSGQLSVKGPSSPELFAFFSFALKDINQLDVQNAAQLLEQFVKTQPSGKFAWIAELKPIAQKYLDDCRFYLTWKTQPNRSADAAAFKKQLKTRSAISDAIVGKEKQVAPPTAAGPSQPPRQLTQKEPDAATQKKSQWLAAWKKNLVNDLNRTQFSGEITDTTGAEYTGISSVDNQTVGLKLPYGIVRVSWSKLAPRTLLSISTSFIRPNAPDAADRQWLCASYANATGQGDAARQLAEAAAKSKPEYRDQMVLLFAQ
;
A
#
# COMPACT_ATOMS: atom_id res chain seq x y z
N MET A 1 -13.80 -7.74 -7.68
CA MET A 1 -12.34 -7.77 -7.43
C MET A 1 -11.77 -6.39 -7.72
N ILE A 2 -11.77 -5.45 -6.77
CA ILE A 2 -11.34 -4.05 -7.05
C ILE A 2 -10.26 -3.53 -6.07
N GLY A 3 -9.98 -4.20 -4.96
CA GLY A 3 -9.02 -3.71 -3.96
C GLY A 3 -7.65 -4.41 -3.90
N ARG A 4 -7.25 -5.25 -4.88
CA ARG A 4 -6.06 -6.11 -4.74
C ARG A 4 -4.99 -6.00 -5.83
N ASN A 5 -5.27 -5.30 -6.93
CA ASN A 5 -4.32 -5.12 -8.03
C ASN A 5 -3.92 -3.65 -8.18
N ASP A 6 -3.35 -3.05 -7.14
CA ASP A 6 -2.83 -1.67 -7.17
C ASP A 6 -1.85 -1.43 -8.34
N ALA A 7 -1.11 -2.46 -8.76
CA ALA A 7 -0.24 -2.39 -9.93
C ALA A 7 -1.02 -2.26 -11.25
N GLN A 8 -2.07 -3.06 -11.44
CA GLN A 8 -2.92 -3.00 -12.63
C GLN A 8 -3.75 -1.72 -12.67
N ALA A 9 -4.25 -1.27 -11.52
CA ALA A 9 -4.95 0.02 -11.42
C ALA A 9 -4.00 1.17 -11.79
N ARG A 10 -2.77 1.19 -11.27
CA ARG A 10 -1.76 2.17 -11.63
C ARG A 10 -1.35 2.13 -13.11
N GLU A 11 -1.19 0.95 -13.68
CA GLU A 11 -0.89 0.78 -15.11
C GLU A 11 -2.02 1.36 -15.98
N SER A 12 -3.28 1.06 -15.65
CA SER A 12 -4.44 1.65 -16.32
C SER A 12 -4.44 3.17 -16.21
N PHE A 13 -4.17 3.74 -15.03
CA PHE A 13 -4.11 5.20 -14.86
C PHE A 13 -2.96 5.83 -15.65
N GLN A 14 -1.78 5.19 -15.71
CA GLN A 14 -0.67 5.69 -16.53
C GLN A 14 -0.94 5.58 -18.02
N ALA A 15 -1.62 4.52 -18.46
CA ALA A 15 -2.05 4.39 -19.85
C ALA A 15 -3.03 5.51 -20.23
N ILE A 16 -3.96 5.88 -19.34
CA ILE A 16 -4.87 7.02 -19.52
C ILE A 16 -4.08 8.33 -19.60
N GLU A 17 -3.14 8.58 -18.70
CA GLU A 17 -2.28 9.78 -18.75
C GLU A 17 -1.50 9.89 -20.07
N LYS A 18 -0.92 8.77 -20.51
CA LYS A 18 -0.10 8.71 -21.73
C LYS A 18 -0.94 8.87 -22.99
N ALA A 19 -2.15 8.30 -23.02
CA ALA A 19 -3.08 8.47 -24.12
C ALA A 19 -3.50 9.95 -24.28
N GLY A 20 -3.63 10.67 -23.15
CA GLY A 20 -4.05 12.06 -23.14
C GLY A 20 -5.44 12.23 -23.76
N THR A 21 -5.70 13.38 -24.36
CA THR A 21 -7.02 13.73 -24.91
C THR A 21 -7.04 13.87 -26.43
N LYS A 22 -5.96 13.51 -27.12
CA LYS A 22 -5.88 13.60 -28.59
C LYS A 22 -6.70 12.50 -29.26
N GLY A 23 -7.47 12.87 -30.28
CA GLY A 23 -8.23 11.94 -31.12
C GLY A 23 -9.66 11.64 -30.64
N PHE A 24 -10.12 12.23 -29.54
CA PHE A 24 -11.50 12.12 -29.10
C PHE A 24 -12.42 13.11 -29.83
N ALA A 25 -13.67 12.73 -30.05
CA ALA A 25 -14.68 13.62 -30.60
C ALA A 25 -14.95 14.80 -29.66
N LYS A 26 -15.35 15.96 -30.20
CA LYS A 26 -15.53 17.22 -29.44
C LYS A 26 -16.45 17.07 -28.21
N ASN A 27 -17.44 16.18 -28.27
CA ASN A 27 -18.40 15.94 -27.18
C ASN A 27 -17.86 15.00 -26.07
N ASP A 28 -16.71 14.37 -26.30
CA ASP A 28 -16.04 13.42 -25.40
C ASP A 28 -14.73 13.97 -24.81
N VAL A 29 -14.26 15.12 -25.30
CA VAL A 29 -13.04 15.77 -24.80
C VAL A 29 -13.13 16.05 -23.30
N ASP A 30 -14.28 16.54 -22.81
CA ASP A 30 -14.49 16.78 -21.37
C ASP A 30 -14.37 15.50 -20.52
N LEU A 31 -14.80 14.37 -21.08
CA LEU A 31 -14.70 13.07 -20.41
C LEU A 31 -13.25 12.56 -20.42
N ALA A 32 -12.56 12.74 -21.54
CA ALA A 32 -11.14 12.39 -21.66
C ALA A 32 -10.29 13.25 -20.70
N ASP A 33 -10.51 14.56 -20.64
CA ASP A 33 -9.82 15.48 -19.74
C ASP A 33 -10.07 15.10 -18.28
N PHE A 34 -11.33 14.76 -17.94
CA PHE A 34 -11.68 14.24 -16.63
C PHE A 34 -10.89 12.98 -16.27
N PHE A 35 -10.85 11.97 -17.15
CA PHE A 35 -10.15 10.71 -16.86
C PHE A 35 -8.63 10.91 -16.74
N VAL A 36 -8.05 11.79 -17.55
CA VAL A 36 -6.63 12.16 -17.46
C VAL A 36 -6.33 12.86 -16.12
N ALA A 37 -7.14 13.85 -15.74
CA ALA A 37 -6.97 14.58 -14.47
C ALA A 37 -7.18 13.66 -13.25
N THR A 38 -8.19 12.79 -13.30
CA THR A 38 -8.48 11.82 -12.26
C THR A 38 -7.36 10.80 -12.13
N SER A 39 -6.79 10.32 -13.24
CA SER A 39 -5.65 9.40 -13.25
C SER A 39 -4.40 10.02 -12.61
N LYS A 40 -4.10 11.29 -12.95
CA LYS A 40 -3.02 12.07 -12.29
C LYS A 40 -3.21 12.16 -10.79
N THR A 41 -4.43 12.44 -10.37
CA THR A 41 -4.77 12.53 -8.95
C THR A 41 -4.61 11.17 -8.26
N LEU A 42 -5.05 10.08 -8.90
CA LEU A 42 -4.92 8.72 -8.36
C LEU A 42 -3.46 8.25 -8.28
N LEU A 43 -2.61 8.68 -9.21
CA LEU A 43 -1.18 8.37 -9.23
C LEU A 43 -0.34 9.22 -8.27
N SER A 44 -0.84 10.40 -7.89
CA SER A 44 -0.13 11.33 -7.00
C SER A 44 0.03 10.76 -5.57
N PRO A 45 1.18 11.00 -4.91
CA PRO A 45 1.38 10.60 -3.52
C PRO A 45 0.52 11.45 -2.58
N GLY A 46 -0.03 10.82 -1.53
CA GLY A 46 -0.85 11.47 -0.50
C GLY A 46 -2.37 11.27 -0.65
N PRO A 47 -3.13 11.62 0.41
CA PRO A 47 -4.59 11.50 0.44
C PRO A 47 -5.25 12.56 -0.45
N VAL A 48 -6.43 12.25 -0.99
CA VAL A 48 -7.16 13.19 -1.84
C VAL A 48 -8.11 14.01 -0.98
N GLN A 49 -7.89 15.32 -0.85
CA GLN A 49 -8.76 16.15 -0.02
C GLN A 49 -10.16 16.25 -0.62
N SER A 50 -11.17 15.86 0.15
CA SER A 50 -12.58 15.84 -0.27
C SER A 50 -13.12 17.21 -0.70
N GLY A 51 -12.54 18.31 -0.22
CA GLY A 51 -12.88 19.68 -0.61
C GLY A 51 -12.39 20.12 -2.01
N GLN A 52 -11.59 19.33 -2.71
CA GLN A 52 -11.03 19.69 -4.03
C GLN A 52 -11.91 19.26 -5.22
N LEU A 53 -12.94 18.44 -4.99
CA LEU A 53 -13.83 17.98 -6.05
C LEU A 53 -14.92 19.02 -6.36
N SER A 54 -14.75 19.77 -7.45
CA SER A 54 -15.82 20.62 -8.01
C SER A 54 -16.70 19.83 -8.97
N VAL A 55 -17.88 19.44 -8.50
CA VAL A 55 -18.91 18.79 -9.32
C VAL A 55 -19.74 19.86 -10.02
N LYS A 56 -19.80 19.81 -11.35
CA LYS A 56 -20.51 20.81 -12.18
C LYS A 56 -22.02 20.59 -12.25
N GLY A 57 -22.51 19.42 -11.84
CA GLY A 57 -23.94 19.09 -11.83
C GLY A 57 -24.22 17.59 -11.83
N PRO A 58 -25.48 17.17 -11.96
CA PRO A 58 -25.87 15.76 -11.93
C PRO A 58 -25.51 14.98 -13.21
N SER A 59 -25.20 15.66 -14.33
CA SER A 59 -24.69 15.02 -15.54
C SER A 59 -23.22 15.38 -15.75
N SER A 60 -22.38 15.00 -14.79
CA SER A 60 -20.94 15.28 -14.81
C SER A 60 -20.12 14.03 -14.45
N PRO A 61 -18.97 13.84 -15.12
CA PRO A 61 -18.11 12.69 -14.84
C PRO A 61 -17.41 12.83 -13.48
N GLU A 62 -17.26 14.05 -12.94
CA GLU A 62 -16.67 14.32 -11.62
C GLU A 62 -17.37 13.56 -10.48
N LEU A 63 -18.64 13.16 -10.66
CA LEU A 63 -19.35 12.28 -9.72
C LEU A 63 -18.63 10.93 -9.52
N PHE A 64 -17.98 10.40 -10.55
CA PHE A 64 -17.22 9.14 -10.48
C PHE A 64 -15.95 9.27 -9.63
N ALA A 65 -15.38 10.48 -9.53
CA ALA A 65 -14.13 10.68 -8.82
C ALA A 65 -14.28 10.48 -7.31
N PHE A 66 -15.44 10.77 -6.70
CA PHE A 66 -15.67 10.48 -5.28
C PHE A 66 -15.42 9.00 -4.95
N PHE A 67 -15.96 8.10 -5.77
CA PHE A 67 -15.79 6.66 -5.56
C PHE A 67 -14.32 6.25 -5.74
N SER A 68 -13.68 6.72 -6.82
CA SER A 68 -12.31 6.34 -7.14
C SER A 68 -11.29 6.86 -6.11
N PHE A 69 -11.47 8.09 -5.63
CA PHE A 69 -10.62 8.69 -4.60
C PHE A 69 -10.82 8.03 -3.23
N ALA A 70 -12.05 7.68 -2.87
CA ALA A 70 -12.29 6.93 -1.64
C ALA A 70 -11.58 5.57 -1.62
N LEU A 71 -11.55 4.85 -2.76
CA LEU A 71 -10.81 3.59 -2.86
C LEU A 71 -9.30 3.79 -2.68
N LYS A 72 -8.75 4.89 -3.22
CA LYS A 72 -7.36 5.28 -2.99
C LYS A 72 -7.10 5.55 -1.50
N ASP A 73 -7.99 6.26 -0.82
CA ASP A 73 -7.83 6.58 0.59
C ASP A 73 -7.98 5.35 1.48
N ILE A 74 -8.87 4.42 1.15
CA ILE A 74 -8.96 3.09 1.80
C ILE A 74 -7.62 2.35 1.69
N ASN A 75 -7.01 2.34 0.51
CA ASN A 75 -5.71 1.72 0.30
C ASN A 75 -4.58 2.39 1.09
N GLN A 76 -4.71 3.68 1.41
CA GLN A 76 -3.80 4.43 2.27
C GLN A 76 -4.16 4.35 3.76
N LEU A 77 -5.24 3.62 4.11
CA LEU A 77 -5.82 3.56 5.45
C LEU A 77 -6.32 4.91 6.00
N ASP A 78 -6.55 5.90 5.13
CA ASP A 78 -7.29 7.12 5.48
C ASP A 78 -8.80 6.85 5.40
N VAL A 79 -9.26 5.98 6.31
CA VAL A 79 -10.63 5.48 6.33
C VAL A 79 -11.65 6.56 6.66
N GLN A 80 -11.23 7.62 7.38
CA GLN A 80 -12.09 8.75 7.74
C GLN A 80 -12.46 9.58 6.51
N ASN A 81 -11.47 9.99 5.71
CA ASN A 81 -11.73 10.75 4.48
C ASN A 81 -12.43 9.87 3.42
N ALA A 82 -12.04 8.60 3.32
CA ALA A 82 -12.72 7.65 2.43
C ALA A 82 -14.22 7.51 2.75
N ALA A 83 -14.60 7.44 4.03
CA ALA A 83 -16.00 7.37 4.43
C ALA A 83 -16.78 8.62 4.01
N GLN A 84 -16.18 9.82 4.12
CA GLN A 84 -16.80 11.07 3.69
C GLN A 84 -17.03 11.10 2.18
N LEU A 85 -16.02 10.72 1.40
CA LEU A 85 -16.11 10.64 -0.06
C LEU A 85 -17.17 9.62 -0.53
N LEU A 86 -17.23 8.44 0.10
CA LEU A 86 -18.25 7.43 -0.22
C LEU A 86 -19.65 7.87 0.16
N GLU A 87 -19.80 8.57 1.28
CA GLU A 87 -21.10 9.14 1.68
C GLU A 87 -21.59 10.18 0.68
N GLN A 88 -20.71 11.06 0.21
CA GLN A 88 -21.03 12.00 -0.86
C GLN A 88 -21.42 11.25 -2.14
N PHE A 89 -20.64 10.24 -2.54
CA PHE A 89 -20.92 9.43 -3.74
C PHE A 89 -22.30 8.77 -3.71
N VAL A 90 -22.66 8.11 -2.61
CA VAL A 90 -23.96 7.41 -2.50
C VAL A 90 -25.14 8.38 -2.61
N LYS A 91 -24.98 9.62 -2.13
CA LYS A 91 -25.99 10.69 -2.18
C LYS A 91 -26.13 11.35 -3.57
N THR A 92 -25.17 11.18 -4.47
CA THR A 92 -25.24 11.77 -5.83
C THR A 92 -26.46 11.26 -6.60
N GLN A 93 -26.96 12.00 -7.59
CA GLN A 93 -27.98 11.51 -8.53
C GLN A 93 -27.49 11.68 -9.96
N PRO A 94 -26.62 10.77 -10.45
CA PRO A 94 -26.09 10.83 -11.80
C PRO A 94 -27.22 10.73 -12.83
N SER A 95 -27.17 11.55 -13.88
CA SER A 95 -28.18 11.64 -14.93
C SER A 95 -27.56 11.85 -16.32
N GLY A 96 -28.37 11.72 -17.36
CA GLY A 96 -27.92 11.87 -18.75
C GLY A 96 -26.86 10.81 -19.12
N LYS A 97 -25.83 11.22 -19.86
CA LYS A 97 -24.76 10.32 -20.35
C LYS A 97 -23.90 9.67 -19.25
N PHE A 98 -24.06 10.10 -18.00
CA PHE A 98 -23.32 9.60 -16.84
C PHE A 98 -24.19 8.84 -15.83
N ALA A 99 -25.43 8.49 -16.20
CA ALA A 99 -26.35 7.73 -15.34
C ALA A 99 -25.75 6.39 -14.85
N TRP A 100 -24.89 5.76 -15.64
CA TRP A 100 -24.19 4.51 -15.31
C TRP A 100 -23.38 4.60 -14.00
N ILE A 101 -22.95 5.80 -13.57
CA ILE A 101 -22.25 5.99 -12.29
C ILE A 101 -23.11 5.51 -11.11
N ALA A 102 -24.44 5.59 -11.22
CA ALA A 102 -25.35 5.12 -10.19
C ALA A 102 -25.26 3.61 -9.95
N GLU A 103 -24.83 2.82 -10.94
CA GLU A 103 -24.67 1.36 -10.84
C GLU A 103 -23.57 0.96 -9.85
N LEU A 104 -22.63 1.87 -9.56
CA LEU A 104 -21.55 1.63 -8.61
C LEU A 104 -21.97 1.86 -7.16
N LYS A 105 -23.13 2.49 -6.90
CA LYS A 105 -23.60 2.81 -5.55
C LYS A 105 -23.71 1.60 -4.63
N PRO A 106 -24.22 0.42 -5.04
CA PRO A 106 -24.26 -0.76 -4.18
C PRO A 106 -22.85 -1.23 -3.78
N ILE A 107 -21.85 -1.05 -4.65
CA ILE A 107 -20.46 -1.38 -4.34
C ILE A 107 -19.89 -0.33 -3.36
N ALA A 108 -20.09 0.96 -3.64
CA ALA A 108 -19.66 2.05 -2.77
C ALA A 108 -20.27 1.94 -1.37
N GLN A 109 -21.55 1.54 -1.26
CA GLN A 109 -22.21 1.32 0.02
C GLN A 109 -21.53 0.23 0.85
N LYS A 110 -21.09 -0.88 0.22
CA LYS A 110 -20.35 -1.94 0.93
C LYS A 110 -19.02 -1.41 1.49
N TYR A 111 -18.30 -0.61 0.71
CA TYR A 111 -17.07 0.03 1.19
C TYR A 111 -17.36 1.04 2.31
N LEU A 112 -18.44 1.81 2.22
CA LEU A 112 -18.84 2.78 3.24
C LEU A 112 -19.20 2.10 4.57
N ASP A 113 -19.96 1.00 4.48
CA ASP A 113 -20.33 0.18 5.63
C ASP A 113 -19.06 -0.37 6.32
N ASP A 114 -18.11 -0.92 5.56
CA ASP A 114 -16.84 -1.41 6.07
C ASP A 114 -16.00 -0.28 6.72
N CYS A 115 -15.98 0.90 6.12
CA CYS A 115 -15.28 2.07 6.69
C CYS A 115 -15.89 2.49 8.03
N ARG A 116 -17.22 2.62 8.09
CA ARG A 116 -17.95 2.97 9.33
C ARG A 116 -17.75 1.90 10.40
N PHE A 117 -17.83 0.64 10.01
CA PHE A 117 -17.62 -0.49 10.90
C PHE A 117 -16.19 -0.46 11.48
N TYR A 118 -15.18 -0.19 10.65
CA TYR A 118 -13.79 -0.05 11.08
C TYR A 118 -13.56 1.14 12.01
N LEU A 119 -14.16 2.30 11.73
CA LEU A 119 -14.06 3.49 12.57
C LEU A 119 -14.69 3.25 13.94
N THR A 120 -15.85 2.57 14.01
CA THR A 120 -16.49 2.19 15.27
C THR A 120 -15.67 1.16 16.05
N TRP A 121 -15.12 0.15 15.38
CA TRP A 121 -14.22 -0.80 16.06
C TRP A 121 -12.96 -0.12 16.59
N LYS A 122 -12.42 0.87 15.88
CA LYS A 122 -11.31 1.72 16.34
C LYS A 122 -11.63 2.59 17.56
N THR A 123 -12.84 2.55 18.13
CA THR A 123 -13.13 3.22 19.42
C THR A 123 -13.43 2.23 20.55
N GLN A 124 -13.64 0.94 20.28
CA GLN A 124 -13.95 -0.06 21.31
C GLN A 124 -12.76 -0.36 22.25
N PRO A 125 -12.98 -0.75 23.52
CA PRO A 125 -11.89 -1.05 24.45
C PRO A 125 -11.25 -2.45 24.25
N ASN A 126 -12.01 -3.48 23.82
CA ASN A 126 -11.55 -4.88 23.73
C ASN A 126 -11.30 -5.37 22.28
N ARG A 127 -10.72 -4.52 21.43
CA ARG A 127 -10.61 -4.74 19.97
C ARG A 127 -9.90 -6.03 19.55
N SER A 128 -8.98 -6.52 20.36
CA SER A 128 -8.12 -7.68 20.06
C SER A 128 -8.86 -9.01 20.15
N ALA A 129 -9.81 -9.15 21.09
CA ALA A 129 -10.60 -10.36 21.27
C ALA A 129 -11.59 -10.57 20.10
N ASP A 130 -12.08 -9.48 19.50
CA ASP A 130 -13.13 -9.50 18.49
C ASP A 130 -12.61 -9.40 17.04
N ALA A 131 -11.29 -9.29 16.82
CA ALA A 131 -10.72 -9.01 15.50
C ALA A 131 -11.04 -10.09 14.44
N ALA A 132 -11.07 -11.37 14.83
CA ALA A 132 -11.42 -12.49 13.95
C ALA A 132 -12.90 -12.46 13.53
N ALA A 133 -13.78 -12.12 14.48
CA ALA A 133 -15.21 -11.97 14.24
C ALA A 133 -15.48 -10.72 13.38
N PHE A 134 -14.79 -9.63 13.67
CA PHE A 134 -14.85 -8.38 12.92
C PHE A 134 -14.46 -8.59 11.45
N LYS A 135 -13.38 -9.31 11.18
CA LYS A 135 -12.94 -9.61 9.80
C LYS A 135 -14.00 -10.36 9.00
N LYS A 136 -14.73 -11.29 9.63
CA LYS A 136 -15.83 -12.04 8.98
C LYS A 136 -17.03 -11.16 8.63
N GLN A 137 -17.18 -10.01 9.29
CA GLN A 137 -18.28 -9.07 9.07
C GLN A 137 -17.98 -8.02 7.99
N LEU A 138 -16.72 -7.87 7.57
CA LEU A 138 -16.37 -7.00 6.45
C LEU A 138 -16.93 -7.54 5.13
N LYS A 139 -17.67 -6.68 4.42
CA LYS A 139 -18.36 -6.99 3.16
C LYS A 139 -17.42 -6.93 1.95
N THR A 140 -16.29 -6.26 2.09
CA THR A 140 -15.24 -6.13 1.08
C THR A 140 -13.93 -6.70 1.59
N ARG A 141 -13.14 -7.23 0.66
CA ARG A 141 -11.72 -7.54 0.91
C ARG A 141 -10.92 -6.32 0.48
N SER A 142 -10.50 -5.51 1.45
CA SER A 142 -9.78 -4.24 1.24
C SER A 142 -8.60 -4.12 2.21
N ALA A 143 -7.82 -3.04 2.08
CA ALA A 143 -6.70 -2.76 3.00
C ALA A 143 -7.15 -2.69 4.49
N ILE A 144 -8.42 -2.37 4.75
CA ILE A 144 -9.04 -2.44 6.07
C ILE A 144 -9.01 -3.88 6.62
N SER A 145 -9.34 -4.88 5.79
CA SER A 145 -9.30 -6.30 6.18
C SER A 145 -7.87 -6.74 6.54
N ASP A 146 -6.87 -6.27 5.81
CA ASP A 146 -5.47 -6.63 6.01
C ASP A 146 -4.88 -5.94 7.27
N ALA A 147 -5.28 -4.69 7.55
CA ALA A 147 -4.88 -3.96 8.75
C ALA A 147 -5.34 -4.65 10.06
N ILE A 148 -6.46 -5.38 10.02
CA ILE A 148 -7.03 -6.08 11.19
C ILE A 148 -6.29 -7.38 11.46
N VAL A 149 -5.91 -8.11 10.41
CA VAL A 149 -5.06 -9.31 10.50
C VAL A 149 -3.67 -8.98 11.05
N GLY A 150 -3.13 -7.81 10.70
CA GLY A 150 -1.88 -7.30 11.26
C GLY A 150 -1.92 -7.12 12.78
N LYS A 151 -3.08 -6.72 13.33
CA LYS A 151 -3.31 -6.55 14.77
C LYS A 151 -3.61 -7.86 15.50
N GLU A 152 -4.26 -8.84 14.88
CA GLU A 152 -4.46 -10.19 15.46
C GLU A 152 -3.15 -10.87 15.85
N LYS A 153 -2.08 -10.68 15.06
CA LYS A 153 -0.77 -11.28 15.30
C LYS A 153 0.04 -10.62 16.43
N GLN A 154 -0.37 -9.45 16.94
CA GLN A 154 0.34 -8.73 18.00
C GLN A 154 -0.07 -9.16 19.42
N VAL A 155 -1.09 -10.02 19.59
CA VAL A 155 -1.73 -10.31 20.91
C VAL A 155 -1.55 -11.77 21.37
N ALA A 156 -0.47 -12.45 20.97
CA ALA A 156 -0.03 -13.65 21.71
C ALA A 156 0.74 -13.19 22.97
N PRO A 157 0.35 -13.60 24.19
CA PRO A 157 0.93 -13.06 25.42
C PRO A 157 2.35 -13.60 25.64
N PRO A 158 3.32 -12.76 26.06
CA PRO A 158 4.52 -13.24 26.72
C PRO A 158 4.22 -13.51 28.20
N THR A 159 4.53 -14.72 28.63
CA THR A 159 4.46 -15.18 30.02
C THR A 159 5.41 -14.40 30.95
N ALA A 160 4.87 -13.96 32.09
CA ALA A 160 5.49 -13.68 33.40
C ALA A 160 6.56 -12.55 33.59
N ALA A 161 6.11 -11.53 34.34
CA ALA A 161 6.68 -10.89 35.54
C ALA A 161 8.04 -10.13 35.55
N GLY A 162 7.99 -8.84 35.95
CA GLY A 162 9.10 -8.05 36.52
C GLY A 162 8.85 -6.52 36.48
N PRO A 163 9.13 -5.72 37.54
CA PRO A 163 8.28 -4.58 37.92
C PRO A 163 8.63 -3.20 37.31
N SER A 164 7.54 -2.48 37.03
CA SER A 164 7.28 -1.04 37.10
C SER A 164 8.46 -0.04 37.03
N GLN A 165 8.57 0.65 35.88
CA GLN A 165 9.02 2.05 35.81
C GLN A 165 7.84 2.93 35.34
N PRO A 166 7.70 4.16 35.88
CA PRO A 166 6.53 5.01 35.64
C PRO A 166 6.41 5.47 34.17
N PRO A 167 5.18 5.68 33.66
CA PRO A 167 4.93 5.83 32.24
C PRO A 167 5.35 7.21 31.74
N ARG A 168 6.34 7.26 30.85
CA ARG A 168 6.58 8.42 30.00
C ARG A 168 5.42 8.50 29.01
N GLN A 169 4.57 9.50 29.17
CA GLN A 169 3.48 9.79 28.24
C GLN A 169 4.05 10.09 26.85
N LEU A 170 3.94 9.12 25.93
CA LEU A 170 4.18 9.32 24.50
C LEU A 170 3.09 10.25 23.98
N THR A 171 3.51 11.39 23.44
CA THR A 171 2.62 12.46 23.02
C THR A 171 2.13 12.15 21.61
N GLN A 172 0.85 12.36 21.31
CA GLN A 172 0.13 12.10 20.05
C GLN A 172 0.80 12.52 18.72
N LYS A 173 1.96 13.21 18.73
CA LYS A 173 2.76 13.60 17.54
C LYS A 173 3.68 12.50 17.00
N GLU A 174 4.01 11.48 17.80
CA GLU A 174 4.92 10.40 17.41
C GLU A 174 4.34 9.36 16.41
N PRO A 175 3.05 8.98 16.40
CA PRO A 175 2.53 7.96 15.48
C PRO A 175 2.52 8.42 14.00
N ASP A 176 2.26 9.71 13.74
CA ASP A 176 2.26 10.25 12.37
C ASP A 176 3.70 10.33 11.81
N ALA A 177 4.65 10.76 12.65
CA ALA A 177 6.07 10.81 12.30
C ALA A 177 6.64 9.40 12.06
N ALA A 178 6.28 8.42 12.88
CA ALA A 178 6.71 7.03 12.69
C ALA A 178 6.14 6.44 11.40
N THR A 179 4.87 6.70 11.10
CA THR A 179 4.21 6.22 9.86
C THR A 179 4.87 6.83 8.63
N GLN A 180 5.07 8.15 8.61
CA GLN A 180 5.75 8.83 7.52
C GLN A 180 7.18 8.32 7.31
N LYS A 181 7.93 8.13 8.40
CA LYS A 181 9.31 7.65 8.34
C LYS A 181 9.40 6.23 7.78
N LYS A 182 8.48 5.33 8.18
CA LYS A 182 8.37 3.98 7.62
C LYS A 182 8.07 4.00 6.13
N SER A 183 7.16 4.86 5.67
CA SER A 183 6.87 5.01 4.24
C SER A 183 8.10 5.49 3.46
N GLN A 184 8.89 6.41 4.03
CA GLN A 184 10.15 6.84 3.42
C GLN A 184 11.15 5.70 3.30
N TRP A 185 11.32 4.88 4.35
CA TRP A 185 12.20 3.71 4.29
C TRP A 185 11.73 2.68 3.27
N LEU A 186 10.43 2.43 3.15
CA LEU A 186 9.91 1.50 2.13
C LEU A 186 10.13 2.02 0.70
N ALA A 187 9.97 3.33 0.48
CA ALA A 187 10.26 3.94 -0.81
C ALA A 187 11.76 3.85 -1.15
N ALA A 188 12.62 4.13 -0.17
CA ALA A 188 14.07 4.02 -0.32
C ALA A 188 14.51 2.56 -0.57
N TRP A 189 13.94 1.60 0.15
CA TRP A 189 14.14 0.18 -0.06
C TRP A 189 13.81 -0.22 -1.51
N LYS A 190 12.61 0.12 -1.99
CA LYS A 190 12.18 -0.23 -3.35
C LYS A 190 13.07 0.41 -4.41
N LYS A 191 13.44 1.67 -4.23
CA LYS A 191 14.37 2.38 -5.13
C LYS A 191 15.73 1.68 -5.21
N ASN A 192 16.29 1.28 -4.07
CA ASN A 192 17.57 0.57 -4.04
C ASN A 192 17.48 -0.78 -4.73
N LEU A 193 16.46 -1.58 -4.41
CA LEU A 193 16.26 -2.88 -5.03
C LEU A 193 16.11 -2.78 -6.56
N VAL A 194 15.35 -1.81 -7.06
CA VAL A 194 15.21 -1.54 -8.50
C VAL A 194 16.57 -1.21 -9.14
N ASN A 195 17.35 -0.36 -8.48
CA ASN A 195 18.68 0.00 -8.97
C ASN A 195 19.64 -1.20 -8.98
N ASP A 196 19.66 -2.01 -7.93
CA ASP A 196 20.55 -3.18 -7.81
C ASP A 196 20.23 -4.23 -8.88
N LEU A 197 18.94 -4.50 -9.09
CA LEU A 197 18.45 -5.46 -10.08
C LEU A 197 18.72 -5.02 -11.52
N ASN A 198 18.63 -3.72 -11.81
CA ASN A 198 18.96 -3.22 -13.15
C ASN A 198 20.48 -3.11 -13.40
N ARG A 199 21.29 -2.92 -12.36
CA ARG A 199 22.75 -2.82 -12.49
C ARG A 199 23.45 -4.17 -12.55
N THR A 200 23.07 -5.07 -11.64
CA THR A 200 23.81 -6.32 -11.40
C THR A 200 23.07 -7.53 -11.96
N GLN A 201 21.75 -7.39 -12.20
CA GLN A 201 20.82 -8.49 -12.41
C GLN A 201 20.83 -9.48 -11.23
N PHE A 202 19.77 -10.28 -11.11
CA PHE A 202 19.74 -11.36 -10.12
C PHE A 202 19.69 -12.69 -10.87
N SER A 203 20.54 -13.62 -10.47
CA SER A 203 20.57 -14.99 -10.98
C SER A 203 20.36 -15.92 -9.79
N GLY A 204 19.30 -16.70 -9.84
CA GLY A 204 18.87 -17.55 -8.74
C GLY A 204 17.44 -18.03 -8.96
N GLU A 205 17.11 -19.17 -8.37
CA GLU A 205 15.79 -19.76 -8.45
C GLU A 205 14.76 -18.87 -7.75
N ILE A 206 13.71 -18.54 -8.49
CA ILE A 206 12.59 -17.73 -8.02
C ILE A 206 11.32 -18.51 -8.31
N THR A 207 10.53 -18.76 -7.27
CA THR A 207 9.17 -19.27 -7.42
C THR A 207 8.18 -18.15 -7.19
N ASP A 208 7.25 -17.95 -8.11
CA ASP A 208 6.17 -17.00 -7.93
C ASP A 208 5.04 -17.55 -7.04
N THR A 209 4.09 -16.68 -6.68
CA THR A 209 2.92 -17.04 -5.87
C THR A 209 1.99 -18.10 -6.48
N THR A 210 2.15 -18.43 -7.77
CA THR A 210 1.39 -19.49 -8.46
C THR A 210 2.15 -20.81 -8.56
N GLY A 211 3.40 -20.85 -8.10
CA GLY A 211 4.28 -22.01 -8.19
C GLY A 211 5.11 -22.07 -9.47
N ALA A 212 5.09 -21.02 -10.31
CA ALA A 212 5.93 -20.97 -11.50
C ALA A 212 7.38 -20.64 -11.14
N GLU A 213 8.33 -21.34 -11.76
CA GLU A 213 9.76 -21.22 -11.48
C GLU A 213 10.50 -20.40 -12.55
N TYR A 214 11.49 -19.65 -12.09
CA TYR A 214 12.29 -18.73 -12.89
C TYR A 214 13.75 -18.80 -12.46
N THR A 215 14.67 -18.51 -13.38
CA THR A 215 16.11 -18.64 -13.15
C THR A 215 16.79 -17.31 -12.77
N GLY A 216 16.02 -16.24 -12.65
CA GLY A 216 16.51 -14.95 -12.19
C GLY A 216 15.65 -13.76 -12.61
N ILE A 217 16.20 -12.56 -12.45
CA ILE A 217 15.59 -11.27 -12.83
C ILE A 217 16.53 -10.57 -13.81
N SER A 218 15.99 -10.17 -14.96
CA SER A 218 16.76 -9.51 -16.03
C SER A 218 16.60 -8.01 -16.07
N SER A 219 15.43 -7.49 -15.74
CA SER A 219 15.13 -6.06 -15.72
C SER A 219 13.96 -5.80 -14.80
N VAL A 220 13.92 -4.63 -14.19
CA VAL A 220 12.81 -4.22 -13.33
C VAL A 220 12.49 -2.75 -13.51
N ASP A 221 11.24 -2.42 -13.29
CA ASP A 221 10.79 -1.03 -13.12
C ASP A 221 9.88 -0.95 -11.89
N ASN A 222 9.26 0.21 -11.67
CA ASN A 222 8.41 0.40 -10.50
C ASN A 222 7.16 -0.50 -10.48
N GLN A 223 6.80 -1.14 -11.60
CA GLN A 223 5.55 -1.86 -11.81
C GLN A 223 5.76 -3.35 -12.07
N THR A 224 6.79 -3.70 -12.83
CA THR A 224 7.02 -5.06 -13.31
C THR A 224 8.43 -5.54 -13.04
N VAL A 225 8.54 -6.85 -12.90
CA VAL A 225 9.78 -7.62 -12.82
C VAL A 225 9.85 -8.50 -14.05
N GLY A 226 10.90 -8.32 -14.85
CA GLY A 226 11.25 -9.21 -15.95
C GLY A 226 11.98 -10.43 -15.41
N LEU A 227 11.27 -11.54 -15.27
CA LEU A 227 11.79 -12.83 -14.81
C LEU A 227 12.38 -13.63 -15.97
N LYS A 228 13.53 -14.25 -15.72
CA LYS A 228 14.24 -15.10 -16.69
C LYS A 228 13.67 -16.52 -16.70
N LEU A 229 13.46 -17.03 -17.91
CA LEU A 229 13.12 -18.41 -18.23
C LEU A 229 14.22 -18.98 -19.14
N PRO A 230 14.35 -20.31 -19.27
CA PRO A 230 15.32 -20.92 -20.18
C PRO A 230 15.22 -20.42 -21.63
N TYR A 231 14.03 -20.01 -22.06
CA TYR A 231 13.70 -19.62 -23.43
C TYR A 231 13.28 -18.15 -23.57
N GLY A 232 13.44 -17.31 -22.55
CA GLY A 232 13.10 -15.89 -22.68
C GLY A 232 12.92 -15.14 -21.36
N ILE A 233 12.25 -13.98 -21.44
CA ILE A 233 11.94 -13.12 -20.28
C ILE A 233 10.44 -12.90 -20.24
N VAL A 234 9.81 -13.09 -19.09
CA VAL A 234 8.41 -12.74 -18.85
C VAL A 234 8.32 -11.57 -17.89
N ARG A 235 7.47 -10.59 -18.19
CA ARG A 235 7.19 -9.48 -17.27
C ARG A 235 5.99 -9.80 -16.40
N VAL A 236 6.18 -9.74 -15.09
CA VAL A 236 5.11 -9.96 -14.11
C VAL A 236 5.04 -8.81 -13.12
N SER A 237 3.88 -8.61 -12.49
CA SER A 237 3.74 -7.65 -11.38
C SER A 237 4.63 -8.06 -10.20
N TRP A 238 5.19 -7.08 -9.48
CA TRP A 238 5.90 -7.32 -8.21
C TRP A 238 5.09 -8.17 -7.21
N SER A 239 3.75 -8.06 -7.25
CA SER A 239 2.86 -8.84 -6.37
C SER A 239 2.86 -10.34 -6.65
N LYS A 240 3.41 -10.79 -7.79
CA LYS A 240 3.62 -12.20 -8.09
C LYS A 240 4.80 -12.79 -7.31
N LEU A 241 5.69 -11.96 -6.77
CA LEU A 241 6.77 -12.41 -5.92
C LEU A 241 6.36 -12.32 -4.46
N ALA A 242 6.51 -13.43 -3.73
CA ALA A 242 6.21 -13.44 -2.31
C ALA A 242 7.13 -12.46 -1.56
N PRO A 243 6.66 -11.79 -0.48
CA PRO A 243 7.49 -10.87 0.29
C PRO A 243 8.79 -11.47 0.83
N ARG A 244 8.78 -12.78 1.15
CA ARG A 244 9.97 -13.50 1.59
C ARG A 244 11.01 -13.64 0.46
N THR A 245 10.55 -13.89 -0.77
CA THR A 245 11.41 -13.95 -1.96
C THR A 245 12.05 -12.59 -2.23
N LEU A 246 11.26 -11.51 -2.17
CA LEU A 246 11.76 -10.14 -2.36
C LEU A 246 12.75 -9.73 -1.27
N LEU A 247 12.50 -10.12 -0.02
CA LEU A 247 13.44 -9.88 1.07
C LEU A 247 14.75 -10.64 0.84
N SER A 248 14.68 -11.93 0.47
CA SER A 248 15.86 -12.76 0.18
C SER A 248 16.73 -12.15 -0.93
N ILE A 249 16.11 -11.78 -2.06
CA ILE A 249 16.78 -11.10 -3.18
C ILE A 249 17.41 -9.78 -2.69
N SER A 250 16.66 -8.94 -1.98
CA SER A 250 17.15 -7.67 -1.47
C SER A 250 18.35 -7.85 -0.53
N THR A 251 18.34 -8.86 0.34
CA THR A 251 19.45 -9.16 1.24
C THR A 251 20.67 -9.71 0.52
N SER A 252 20.50 -10.38 -0.63
CA SER A 252 21.63 -10.89 -1.43
C SER A 252 22.53 -9.80 -2.00
N PHE A 253 22.01 -8.56 -2.14
CA PHE A 253 22.79 -7.41 -2.58
C PHE A 253 23.57 -6.73 -1.47
N ILE A 254 23.40 -7.15 -0.21
CA ILE A 254 24.14 -6.60 0.93
C ILE A 254 25.52 -7.24 0.95
N ARG A 255 26.53 -6.48 0.52
CA ARG A 255 27.93 -6.92 0.62
C ARG A 255 28.44 -6.68 2.04
N PRO A 256 29.04 -7.69 2.70
CA PRO A 256 29.71 -7.49 3.98
C PRO A 256 30.76 -6.38 3.85
N ASN A 257 30.85 -5.50 4.86
CA ASN A 257 31.81 -4.40 4.95
C ASN A 257 31.69 -3.29 3.89
N ALA A 258 30.64 -3.28 3.05
CA ALA A 258 30.39 -2.14 2.18
C ALA A 258 29.96 -0.90 2.99
N PRO A 259 30.34 0.33 2.58
CA PRO A 259 29.98 1.55 3.31
C PRO A 259 28.47 1.76 3.53
N ASP A 260 27.65 1.23 2.62
CA ASP A 260 26.19 1.30 2.65
C ASP A 260 25.52 0.03 3.22
N ALA A 261 26.30 -0.95 3.71
CA ALA A 261 25.77 -2.22 4.19
C ALA A 261 24.76 -2.04 5.34
N ALA A 262 25.08 -1.17 6.29
CA ALA A 262 24.19 -0.86 7.42
C ALA A 262 22.87 -0.22 6.94
N ASP A 263 22.94 0.69 5.97
CA ASP A 263 21.75 1.36 5.43
C ASP A 263 20.87 0.36 4.67
N ARG A 264 21.49 -0.53 3.90
CA ARG A 264 20.77 -1.59 3.17
C ARG A 264 20.13 -2.59 4.14
N GLN A 265 20.81 -2.97 5.21
CA GLN A 265 20.26 -3.80 6.27
C GLN A 265 19.04 -3.14 6.91
N TRP A 266 19.13 -1.84 7.22
CA TRP A 266 18.03 -1.07 7.77
C TRP A 266 16.80 -1.01 6.85
N LEU A 267 17.02 -0.78 5.56
CA LEU A 267 15.95 -0.76 4.56
C LEU A 267 15.30 -2.14 4.39
N CYS A 268 16.10 -3.22 4.39
CA CYS A 268 15.58 -4.58 4.39
C CYS A 268 14.79 -4.90 5.66
N ALA A 269 15.24 -4.41 6.83
CA ALA A 269 14.51 -4.54 8.09
C ALA A 269 13.16 -3.82 8.03
N SER A 270 13.12 -2.64 7.43
CA SER A 270 11.89 -1.85 7.20
C SER A 270 10.89 -2.60 6.34
N TYR A 271 11.35 -3.20 5.25
CA TYR A 271 10.52 -4.03 4.39
C TYR A 271 10.04 -5.32 5.09
N ALA A 272 10.93 -6.01 5.78
CA ALA A 272 10.60 -7.21 6.55
C ALA A 272 9.53 -6.91 7.61
N ASN A 273 9.65 -5.79 8.33
CA ASN A 273 8.68 -5.37 9.34
C ASN A 273 7.31 -5.07 8.71
N ALA A 274 7.28 -4.30 7.61
CA ALA A 274 6.05 -3.95 6.91
C ALA A 274 5.32 -5.16 6.29
N THR A 275 6.05 -6.25 6.02
CA THR A 275 5.50 -7.47 5.41
C THR A 275 5.28 -8.61 6.39
N GLY A 276 5.39 -8.33 7.70
CA GLY A 276 5.12 -9.30 8.76
C GLY A 276 6.21 -10.35 8.98
N GLN A 277 7.43 -10.10 8.49
CA GLN A 277 8.61 -10.94 8.66
C GLN A 277 9.42 -10.47 9.89
N GLY A 278 8.80 -10.52 11.07
CA GLY A 278 9.27 -9.87 12.30
C GLY A 278 10.67 -10.30 12.76
N ASP A 279 11.00 -11.59 12.71
CA ASP A 279 12.31 -12.08 13.15
C ASP A 279 13.43 -11.61 12.22
N ALA A 280 13.20 -11.67 10.90
CA ALA A 280 14.13 -11.13 9.92
C ALA A 280 14.28 -9.60 10.08
N ALA A 281 13.19 -8.90 10.37
CA ALA A 281 13.21 -7.45 10.62
C ALA A 281 14.10 -7.09 11.82
N ARG A 282 13.95 -7.80 12.94
CA ARG A 282 14.78 -7.60 14.14
C ARG A 282 16.25 -7.89 13.86
N GLN A 283 16.56 -9.04 13.26
CA GLN A 283 17.94 -9.42 12.95
C GLN A 283 18.65 -8.39 12.05
N LEU A 284 17.97 -7.95 10.99
CA LEU A 284 18.51 -6.95 10.06
C LEU A 284 18.64 -5.56 10.72
N ALA A 285 17.68 -5.15 11.54
CA ALA A 285 17.73 -3.87 12.26
C ALA A 285 18.85 -3.86 13.30
N GLU A 286 19.04 -4.95 14.04
CA GLU A 286 20.13 -5.10 15.01
C GLU A 286 21.50 -5.10 14.34
N ALA A 287 21.65 -5.77 13.19
CA ALA A 287 22.89 -5.75 12.41
C ALA A 287 23.22 -4.32 11.92
N ALA A 288 22.21 -3.60 11.43
CA ALA A 288 22.36 -2.21 11.03
C ALA A 288 22.77 -1.33 12.22
N ALA A 289 22.09 -1.48 13.36
CA ALA A 289 22.31 -0.71 14.59
C ALA A 289 23.64 -1.01 15.30
N LYS A 290 24.24 -2.19 15.06
CA LYS A 290 25.61 -2.51 15.49
C LYS A 290 26.64 -1.72 14.69
N SER A 291 26.39 -1.52 13.40
CA SER A 291 27.32 -0.84 12.48
C SER A 291 27.13 0.68 12.47
N LYS A 292 25.89 1.15 12.61
CA LYS A 292 25.51 2.57 12.66
C LYS A 292 24.60 2.83 13.87
N PRO A 293 25.13 3.42 14.96
CA PRO A 293 24.38 3.62 16.20
C PRO A 293 23.11 4.46 16.06
N GLU A 294 23.04 5.36 15.07
CA GLU A 294 21.85 6.18 14.75
C GLU A 294 20.58 5.36 14.47
N TYR A 295 20.73 4.08 14.11
CA TYR A 295 19.61 3.17 13.93
C TYR A 295 19.03 2.64 15.24
N ARG A 296 19.78 2.67 16.35
CA ARG A 296 19.26 2.27 17.68
C ARG A 296 18.09 3.15 18.09
N ASP A 297 18.24 4.46 17.91
CA ASP A 297 17.18 5.43 18.23
C ASP A 297 15.97 5.28 17.29
N GLN A 298 16.22 4.83 16.06
CA GLN A 298 15.16 4.60 15.06
C GLN A 298 14.46 3.24 15.23
N MET A 299 14.97 2.31 16.04
CA MET A 299 14.31 1.01 16.28
C MET A 299 12.93 1.19 16.91
N VAL A 300 12.77 2.19 17.78
CA VAL A 300 11.49 2.54 18.37
C VAL A 300 10.48 2.92 17.29
N LEU A 301 10.90 3.72 16.30
CA LEU A 301 10.07 4.11 15.17
C LEU A 301 9.79 2.94 14.24
N LEU A 302 10.77 2.07 13.99
CA LEU A 302 10.63 0.90 13.14
C LEU A 302 9.57 -0.06 13.67
N PHE A 303 9.60 -0.35 14.98
CA PHE A 303 8.71 -1.30 15.63
C PHE A 303 7.50 -0.67 16.34
N ALA A 304 7.35 0.65 16.28
CA ALA A 304 6.15 1.35 16.77
C ALA A 304 4.89 0.73 16.15
N GLN A 305 3.88 0.40 16.97
CA GLN A 305 2.64 -0.26 16.54
C GLN A 305 1.54 0.75 16.21
#